data_AF-A0AAV3IM80-F1
#
_entry.id   AF-A0AAV3IM80-F1
#
_cell.length_a   1.000
_cell.length_b   1.000
_cell.length_c   1.000
_cell.angle_alpha   90.00
_cell.angle_beta   90.00
_cell.angle_gamma   90.00
#
_symmetry.space_group_name_H-M   'P 1'
#
loop_
_entity.id
_entity.type
_entity.pdbx_description
1 polymer ?
#
loop_
_entity_poly.entity_id
_entity_poly.type
_entity_poly.pdbx_seq_one_letter_code
_entity_poly.pdbx_strand_id
1 'polypeptide(L)' 'MEWISVEERLPAFQEETSILCLLKDQQKGFWYPRPYALLIEVGWWIPQKEIFVCDGVEDAKHIISHWMPLPEPPKN' A
#
# COMPACT_ATOMS: atom_id res chain seq x y z
N MET A 1 -7.60 8.65 -11.00
CA MET A 1 -7.17 8.41 -9.60
C MET A 1 -5.71 8.81 -9.47
N GLU A 2 -5.29 9.23 -8.29
CA GLU A 2 -3.92 9.68 -8.00
C GLU A 2 -3.31 8.83 -6.89
N TRP A 3 -1.98 8.77 -6.86
CA TRP A 3 -1.21 8.15 -5.79
C TRP A 3 -1.13 9.09 -4.60
N ILE A 4 -1.45 8.57 -3.41
CA ILE A 4 -1.50 9.35 -2.16
C ILE A 4 -0.38 8.86 -1.25
N SER A 5 0.48 9.77 -0.78
CA SER A 5 1.55 9.42 0.17
C SER A 5 0.96 8.93 1.50
N VAL A 6 1.53 7.87 2.06
CA VAL A 6 1.15 7.39 3.41
C VAL A 6 1.48 8.39 4.53
N GLU A 7 2.36 9.34 4.25
CA GLU A 7 2.74 10.43 5.16
C GLU A 7 1.79 11.62 5.07
N GLU A 8 1.15 11.82 3.90
CA GLU A 8 0.19 12.89 3.69
C GLU A 8 -1.17 12.56 4.33
N ARG A 9 -1.73 11.39 4.02
CA ARG A 9 -2.99 10.93 4.61
C ARG A 9 -3.18 9.41 4.49
N LEU A 10 -3.97 8.88 5.42
CA LEU A 10 -4.42 7.50 5.44
C LEU A 10 -5.71 7.32 4.63
N PRO A 11 -6.04 6.09 4.17
CA PRO A 11 -7.31 5.82 3.54
C PRO A 11 -8.49 6.10 4.48
N ALA A 12 -9.54 6.73 3.95
CA ALA A 12 -10.74 7.09 4.71
C ALA A 12 -11.89 6.09 4.50
N PHE A 13 -11.59 4.85 4.13
CA PHE A 13 -12.60 3.80 3.97
C PHE A 13 -13.16 3.38 5.34
N GLN A 14 -14.46 3.11 5.40
CA GLN A 14 -15.13 2.68 6.63
C GLN A 14 -15.03 1.17 6.87
N GLU A 15 -14.77 0.42 5.80
CA GLU A 15 -14.66 -1.04 5.81
C GLU A 15 -13.27 -1.48 5.35
N GLU A 16 -12.91 -2.71 5.66
CA GLU A 16 -11.70 -3.34 5.14
C GLU A 16 -11.74 -3.31 3.61
N THR A 17 -10.73 -2.69 3.01
CA THR A 17 -10.76 -2.35 1.58
C THR A 17 -9.44 -2.73 0.92
N SER A 18 -9.51 -3.43 -0.20
CA SER A 18 -8.35 -3.66 -1.05
C SER A 18 -7.88 -2.35 -1.69
N ILE A 19 -6.58 -2.14 -1.73
CA ILE A 19 -5.93 -0.96 -2.29
C ILE A 19 -4.72 -1.36 -3.12
N LEU A 20 -4.25 -0.46 -3.99
CA LEU A 20 -2.94 -0.59 -4.61
C LEU A 20 -1.90 0.15 -3.76
N CYS A 21 -0.76 -0.47 -3.54
CA CYS A 21 0.34 0.03 -2.72
C CYS A 21 1.61 0.15 -3.58
N LEU A 22 2.24 1.32 -3.58
CA LEU A 22 3.57 1.53 -4.14
C LEU A 22 4.60 1.38 -3.04
N LEU A 23 5.49 0.41 -3.15
CA LEU A 23 6.46 0.09 -2.09
C LEU A 23 7.65 1.07 -2.09
N LYS A 24 8.19 1.36 -0.89
CA LYS A 24 9.40 2.19 -0.70
C LYS A 24 10.62 1.44 -1.22
N ASP A 25 11.58 2.17 -1.78
CA ASP A 25 12.92 1.60 -1.95
C ASP A 25 13.53 1.38 -0.56
N GLN A 26 13.72 0.12 -0.17
CA GLN A 26 14.39 -0.16 1.09
C GLN A 26 15.88 0.12 0.93
N GLN A 27 16.36 1.17 1.59
CA GLN A 27 17.80 1.40 1.71
C GLN A 27 18.45 0.19 2.38
N LYS A 28 19.40 -0.42 1.66
CA LYS A 28 20.39 -1.43 2.08
C LYS A 28 20.20 -1.97 3.51
N GLY A 29 19.67 -3.18 3.64
CA GLY A 29 19.64 -3.89 4.93
C GLY A 29 18.77 -5.14 4.97
N PHE A 30 17.77 -5.25 4.09
CA PHE A 30 16.90 -6.42 4.01
C PHE A 30 17.21 -7.28 2.77
N TRP A 31 17.25 -8.59 2.97
CA TRP A 31 17.60 -9.65 1.98
C TRP A 31 16.49 -9.89 0.94
N TYR A 32 15.86 -8.83 0.43
CA TYR A 32 14.90 -9.01 -0.66
C TYR A 32 15.64 -9.06 -1.99
N PRO A 33 15.40 -10.09 -2.82
CA PRO A 33 16.17 -10.36 -4.04
C PRO A 33 15.96 -9.32 -5.14
N ARG A 34 15.01 -8.40 -4.98
CA ARG A 34 14.78 -7.26 -5.89
C ARG A 34 14.67 -5.98 -5.09
N PRO A 35 15.22 -4.86 -5.57
CA PRO A 35 14.95 -3.55 -4.97
C PRO A 35 13.43 -3.31 -5.01
N TYR A 36 12.82 -3.09 -3.85
CA TYR A 36 11.39 -2.74 -3.72
C TYR A 36 11.02 -1.42 -4.40
N ALA A 37 12.02 -0.65 -4.85
CA ALA A 37 11.84 0.53 -5.65
C ALA A 37 10.87 0.27 -6.81
N LEU A 38 9.65 0.81 -6.68
CA LEU A 38 8.62 0.90 -7.72
C LEU A 38 7.76 -0.35 -7.95
N LEU A 39 7.72 -1.32 -7.03
CA LEU A 39 6.72 -2.38 -7.10
C LEU A 39 5.33 -1.87 -6.68
N ILE A 40 4.33 -2.18 -7.50
CA ILE A 40 2.92 -1.98 -7.18
C ILE A 40 2.35 -3.33 -6.77
N GLU A 41 1.85 -3.42 -5.55
CA GLU A 41 1.22 -4.61 -5.00
C GLU A 41 -0.24 -4.32 -4.61
N VAL A 42 -1.04 -5.37 -4.51
CA VAL A 42 -2.36 -5.28 -3.87
C VAL A 42 -2.17 -5.47 -2.36
N GLY A 43 -2.66 -4.50 -1.60
CA GLY A 43 -2.72 -4.55 -0.15
C GLY A 43 -4.13 -4.36 0.37
N TRP A 44 -4.24 -4.28 1.69
CA TRP A 44 -5.49 -4.03 2.41
C TRP A 44 -5.32 -2.86 3.36
N TRP A 45 -6.36 -2.05 3.47
CA TRP A 45 -6.53 -1.08 4.54
C TRP A 45 -7.50 -1.64 5.58
N ILE A 46 -7.09 -1.67 6.85
CA ILE A 46 -7.93 -2.11 7.97
C ILE A 46 -8.26 -0.87 8.83
N PRO A 47 -9.44 -0.25 8.66
CA PRO A 47 -9.75 1.03 9.29
C PRO A 47 -9.84 0.95 10.82
N GLN A 48 -10.26 -0.19 11.39
CA GLN A 48 -10.41 -0.36 12.83
C GLN A 48 -9.07 -0.31 13.58
N LYS A 49 -7.97 -0.60 12.87
CA LYS A 49 -6.60 -0.59 13.41
C LYS A 49 -5.77 0.55 12.84
N GLU A 50 -6.27 1.27 11.83
CA GLU A 50 -5.55 2.26 11.04
C GLU A 50 -4.23 1.75 10.44
N ILE A 51 -4.22 0.49 9.96
CA ILE A 51 -3.02 -0.16 9.40
C ILE A 51 -3.19 -0.59 7.96
N PHE A 52 -2.04 -0.70 7.30
CA PHE A 52 -1.90 -1.36 6.01
C PHE A 52 -1.46 -2.82 6.20
N VAL A 53 -1.99 -3.72 5.39
CA VAL A 53 -1.49 -5.10 5.25
C VAL A 53 -1.03 -5.30 3.81
N CYS A 54 0.25 -5.61 3.60
CA CYS A 54 0.84 -5.77 2.27
C CYS A 54 2.05 -6.71 2.35
N ASP A 55 2.24 -7.56 1.33
CA ASP A 55 3.38 -8.48 1.25
C ASP A 55 3.55 -9.36 2.51
N GLY A 56 2.43 -9.83 3.07
CA GLY A 56 2.41 -10.64 4.30
C GLY A 56 2.76 -9.89 5.59
N VAL A 57 2.97 -8.57 5.53
CA VAL A 57 3.30 -7.71 6.68
C VAL A 57 2.04 -7.00 7.19
N GLU A 58 1.73 -7.16 8.48
CA GLU A 58 0.76 -6.34 9.21
C GLU A 58 1.44 -5.03 9.65
N ASP A 59 0.73 -3.90 9.57
CA ASP A 59 1.29 -2.55 9.75
C ASP A 59 2.47 -2.23 8.80
N ALA A 60 2.21 -2.48 7.51
CA ALA A 60 3.15 -2.29 6.42
C ALA A 60 3.45 -0.81 6.09
N LYS A 61 3.07 0.18 6.91
CA LYS A 61 3.30 1.61 6.64
C LYS A 61 4.78 1.94 6.42
N HIS A 62 5.67 1.19 7.06
CA HIS A 62 7.12 1.35 6.93
C HIS A 62 7.68 0.90 5.58
N ILE A 63 6.96 0.04 4.83
CA ILE A 63 7.37 -0.45 3.50
C ILE A 63 6.57 0.15 2.35
N ILE A 64 5.46 0.86 2.62
CA ILE A 64 4.61 1.48 1.60
C ILE A 64 4.93 2.97 1.49
N SER A 65 5.19 3.45 0.27
CA SER A 65 5.39 4.88 -0.01
C SER A 65 4.07 5.58 -0.30
N HIS A 66 3.25 5.01 -1.17
CA HIS A 66 1.98 5.59 -1.62
C HIS A 66 0.92 4.51 -1.73
N TRP A 67 -0.34 4.92 -1.69
CA TRP A 67 -1.49 4.05 -1.91
C TRP A 67 -2.49 4.72 -2.87
N MET A 68 -3.36 3.92 -3.45
CA MET A 68 -4.54 4.40 -4.16
C MET A 68 -5.70 3.39 -4.04
N PRO A 69 -6.97 3.83 -4.12
CA PRO A 69 -8.11 2.92 -4.24
C PRO A 69 -7.94 2.00 -5.46
N LEU A 70 -8.49 0.77 -5.42
CA LEU A 70 -8.57 -0.03 -6.63
C LEU A 70 -9.45 0.71 -7.67
N PRO A 71 -9.00 0.80 -8.94
CA PRO A 71 -9.82 1.35 -10.00
C PRO A 71 -11.07 0.51 -10.22
N GLU A 72 -12.18 1.15 -10.61
CA GLU A 72 -13.35 0.40 -11.08
C GLU A 72 -12.94 -0.51 -12.25
N PRO A 73 -13.45 -1.74 -12.32
CA PRO A 73 -13.23 -2.58 -13.48
C PRO A 73 -13.77 -1.88 -14.74
N PRO A 74 -13.19 -2.14 -15.92
CA PRO A 74 -13.70 -1.61 -17.18
C PRO A 74 -15.19 -1.95 -17.33
N LYS A 75 -16.00 -0.95 -17.67
CA LYS A 75 -17.40 -1.16 -18.03
C LYS A 75 -17.42 -1.69 -19.47
N ASN A 76 -17.93 -2.91 -19.66
CA ASN A 76 -18.18 -3.49 -20.98
C ASN A 76 -19.29 -2.73 -21.72
#